data_AF-A0A6S7J6M3-F1
#
_entry.id   AF-A0A6S7J6M3-F1
#
_cell.length_a   1.000
_cell.length_b   1.000
_cell.length_c   1.000
_cell.angle_alpha   90.00
_cell.angle_beta   90.00
_cell.angle_gamma   90.00
#
_symmetry.space_group_name_H-M   'P 1'
#
loop_
_entity.id
_entity.type
_entity.pdbx_description
1 polymer ?
#
loop_
_entity_poly.entity_id
_entity_poly.type
_entity_poly.pdbx_seq_one_letter_code
_entity_poly.pdbx_strand_id
1 'polypeptide(L)'
;LLVSYNDEDIYLFDANSSSNAKYIHRYKGHRNSMTVKGVNFYGPRSEFVVSGSDCGHVFLWDKETESIVQLLEGDVTGVVNCLEPHPYHPFLATSGLDHDVKIWTPTSNEPVDFDKIESVVLANDRERDEERRRPDYPLNGDLLRFMVNHIARRRLRRTESDAEEGIDEDDSSSEENGERVQCYPS
;
A
#
# COMPACT_ATOMS: atom_id res chain seq x y z
N LEU A 1 16.85 -10.29 -3.61
CA LEU A 1 16.53 -8.98 -2.99
C LEU A 1 15.48 -8.29 -3.84
N LEU A 2 14.34 -7.93 -3.25
CA LEU A 2 13.27 -7.20 -3.93
C LEU A 2 13.42 -5.71 -3.59
N VAL A 3 13.37 -4.82 -4.58
CA VAL A 3 13.60 -3.38 -4.42
C VAL A 3 12.58 -2.59 -5.23
N SER A 4 11.96 -1.58 -4.63
CA SER A 4 11.18 -0.57 -5.33
C SER A 4 12.05 0.67 -5.57
N TYR A 5 12.03 1.20 -6.79
CA TYR A 5 12.81 2.38 -7.19
C TYR A 5 11.92 3.59 -7.49
N ASN A 6 12.56 4.76 -7.59
CA ASN A 6 11.90 6.03 -7.94
C ASN A 6 11.42 6.09 -9.40
N ASP A 7 11.83 5.14 -10.26
CA ASP A 7 11.27 5.01 -11.61
C ASP A 7 9.92 4.29 -11.63
N GLU A 8 9.38 4.04 -10.43
CA GLU A 8 8.13 3.38 -10.09
C GLU A 8 8.10 1.87 -10.29
N ASP A 9 9.13 1.25 -10.86
CA ASP A 9 9.12 -0.20 -11.12
C ASP A 9 9.72 -0.97 -9.92
N ILE A 10 9.43 -2.28 -9.85
CA ILE A 10 9.97 -3.18 -8.82
C ILE A 10 10.97 -4.12 -9.47
N TYR A 11 12.09 -4.35 -8.79
CA TYR A 11 13.21 -5.09 -9.31
C TYR A 11 13.61 -6.22 -8.37
N LEU A 12 13.84 -7.40 -8.95
CA LEU A 12 14.38 -8.55 -8.23
C LEU A 12 15.85 -8.76 -8.59
N PHE A 13 16.71 -8.81 -7.59
CA PHE A 13 18.14 -9.08 -7.73
C PHE A 13 18.53 -10.41 -7.11
N ASP A 14 19.50 -11.09 -7.73
CA ASP A 14 20.18 -12.22 -7.11
C ASP A 14 21.18 -11.71 -6.08
N ALA A 15 21.02 -12.11 -4.82
CA ALA A 15 21.92 -11.70 -3.74
C ALA A 15 23.31 -12.37 -3.86
N ASN A 16 23.40 -13.49 -4.57
CA ASN A 16 24.64 -14.25 -4.74
C ASN A 16 25.41 -13.86 -6.01
N SER A 17 24.83 -13.03 -6.87
CA SER A 17 25.47 -12.60 -8.11
C SER A 17 26.55 -11.55 -7.81
N SER A 18 27.81 -11.93 -8.03
CA SER A 18 28.98 -11.09 -7.75
C SER A 18 29.29 -10.06 -8.85
N SER A 19 28.52 -10.03 -9.94
CA SER A 19 28.81 -9.18 -11.11
C SER A 19 27.67 -8.21 -11.46
N ASN A 20 28.00 -6.92 -11.49
CA ASN A 20 27.29 -5.81 -12.13
C ASN A 20 25.90 -5.42 -11.61
N ALA A 21 25.45 -5.90 -10.44
CA ALA A 21 24.20 -5.48 -9.80
C ALA A 21 23.01 -5.42 -10.79
N LYS A 22 22.95 -6.37 -11.73
CA LYS A 22 21.89 -6.43 -12.73
C LYS A 22 20.68 -7.13 -12.10
N TYR A 23 19.50 -6.56 -12.27
CA TYR A 23 18.27 -7.22 -11.88
C TYR A 23 18.00 -8.45 -12.76
N ILE A 24 17.36 -9.46 -12.18
CA ILE A 24 16.87 -10.65 -12.86
C ILE A 24 15.50 -10.38 -13.46
N HIS A 25 14.62 -9.75 -12.66
CA HIS A 25 13.25 -9.45 -13.06
C HIS A 25 12.86 -8.01 -12.79
N ARG A 26 11.88 -7.51 -13.57
CA ARG A 26 11.29 -6.19 -13.42
C ARG A 26 9.77 -6.23 -13.54
N TYR A 27 9.07 -5.84 -12.48
CA TYR A 27 7.61 -5.81 -12.40
C TYR A 27 7.08 -4.39 -12.61
N LYS A 28 6.12 -4.26 -13.53
CA LYS A 28 5.57 -2.98 -14.01
C LYS A 28 4.06 -2.88 -13.86
N GLY A 29 3.54 -1.67 -14.10
CA GLY A 29 2.11 -1.39 -14.23
C GLY A 29 1.47 -0.75 -13.00
N HIS A 30 2.09 -0.89 -11.82
CA HIS A 30 1.68 -0.14 -10.62
C HIS A 30 2.26 1.29 -10.62
N ARG A 31 1.78 2.13 -9.70
CA ARG A 31 2.22 3.52 -9.53
C ARG A 31 2.90 3.70 -8.18
N ASN A 32 4.04 4.36 -8.20
CA ASN A 32 4.82 4.73 -7.02
C ASN A 32 5.48 6.11 -7.23
N SER A 33 4.67 7.10 -7.57
CA SER A 33 5.14 8.45 -7.91
C SER A 33 5.06 9.42 -6.73
N MET A 34 4.18 9.18 -5.76
CA MET A 34 3.90 10.12 -4.67
C MET A 34 4.40 9.65 -3.30
N THR A 35 4.49 8.34 -3.09
CA THR A 35 4.76 7.74 -1.78
C THR A 35 5.84 6.65 -1.88
N VAL A 36 5.96 5.79 -0.87
CA VAL A 36 6.84 4.61 -0.91
C VAL A 36 5.97 3.39 -0.70
N LYS A 37 6.11 2.40 -1.58
CA LYS A 37 5.34 1.15 -1.52
C LYS A 37 6.11 0.03 -0.83
N GLY A 38 5.46 -0.61 0.12
CA GLY A 38 5.84 -1.93 0.59
C GLY A 38 5.75 -2.92 -0.55
N VAL A 39 6.79 -3.73 -0.70
CA VAL A 39 6.86 -4.83 -1.68
C VAL A 39 7.25 -6.09 -0.94
N ASN A 40 6.61 -7.20 -1.26
CA ASN A 40 6.89 -8.46 -0.58
C ASN A 40 6.76 -9.67 -1.53
N PHE A 41 7.34 -10.79 -1.12
CA PHE A 41 7.06 -12.07 -1.74
C PHE A 41 5.76 -12.64 -1.19
N TYR A 42 5.02 -13.35 -2.04
CA TYR A 42 3.77 -13.98 -1.66
C TYR A 42 3.68 -15.42 -2.20
N GLY A 43 2.90 -16.24 -1.51
CA GLY A 43 2.77 -17.68 -1.78
C GLY A 43 3.76 -18.55 -0.99
N PRO A 44 3.45 -19.84 -0.80
CA PRO A 44 4.24 -20.76 0.01
C PRO A 44 5.67 -20.99 -0.48
N ARG A 45 5.97 -20.68 -1.75
CA ARG A 45 7.31 -20.78 -2.34
C ARG A 45 7.80 -19.44 -2.87
N SER A 46 7.20 -18.34 -2.42
CA SER A 46 7.48 -17.00 -2.95
C SER A 46 7.35 -16.98 -4.48
N GLU A 47 6.34 -17.65 -5.03
CA GLU A 47 6.06 -17.69 -6.47
C GLU A 47 5.46 -16.38 -6.99
N PHE A 48 4.98 -15.51 -6.11
CA PHE A 48 4.41 -14.22 -6.45
C PHE A 48 5.18 -13.06 -5.83
N VAL A 49 5.05 -11.90 -6.48
CA VAL A 49 5.46 -10.60 -5.95
C VAL A 49 4.21 -9.77 -5.74
N VAL A 50 4.16 -9.01 -4.64
CA VAL A 50 3.02 -8.16 -4.27
C VAL A 50 3.46 -6.73 -3.98
N SER A 51 2.64 -5.76 -4.41
CA SER A 51 2.84 -4.33 -4.16
C SER A 51 1.51 -3.58 -4.07
N GLY A 52 1.46 -2.55 -3.24
CA GLY A 52 0.43 -1.52 -3.29
C GLY A 52 0.72 -0.49 -4.39
N SER A 53 -0.27 0.34 -4.72
CA SER A 53 -0.15 1.36 -5.76
C SER A 53 -0.71 2.70 -5.32
N ASP A 54 -0.20 3.79 -5.88
CA ASP A 54 -0.80 5.14 -5.83
C ASP A 54 -2.08 5.25 -6.69
N CYS A 55 -2.52 4.18 -7.34
CA CYS A 55 -3.82 4.08 -8.01
C CYS A 55 -4.90 3.34 -7.19
N GLY A 56 -4.64 3.04 -5.92
CA GLY A 56 -5.59 2.43 -4.98
C GLY A 56 -5.67 0.92 -5.05
N HIS A 57 -4.95 0.30 -5.99
CA HIS A 57 -4.97 -1.15 -6.18
C HIS A 57 -3.76 -1.83 -5.55
N VAL A 58 -3.91 -3.13 -5.29
CA VAL A 58 -2.82 -4.05 -4.95
C VAL A 58 -2.58 -4.96 -6.15
N PHE A 59 -1.33 -5.05 -6.57
CA PHE A 59 -0.91 -5.85 -7.71
C PHE A 59 -0.24 -7.13 -7.24
N LEU A 60 -0.59 -8.24 -7.87
CA LEU A 60 0.07 -9.54 -7.74
C LEU A 60 0.68 -9.90 -9.09
N TRP A 61 1.99 -10.09 -9.12
CA TRP A 61 2.72 -10.59 -10.27
C TRP A 61 3.16 -12.03 -10.05
N ASP A 62 3.13 -12.83 -11.11
CA ASP A 62 3.94 -14.05 -11.17
C ASP A 62 5.43 -13.66 -11.17
N LYS A 63 6.20 -14.26 -10.27
CA LYS A 63 7.60 -13.88 -10.06
C LYS A 63 8.46 -14.16 -11.30
N GLU A 64 8.20 -15.25 -12.02
CA GLU A 64 9.07 -15.73 -13.10
C GLU A 64 8.68 -15.12 -14.45
N THR A 65 7.38 -15.00 -14.74
CA THR A 65 6.89 -14.47 -16.02
C THR A 65 6.71 -12.95 -16.02
N GLU A 66 6.76 -12.32 -14.84
CA GLU A 66 6.54 -10.88 -14.64
C GLU A 66 5.11 -10.42 -14.98
N SER A 67 4.20 -11.33 -15.28
CA SER A 67 2.82 -11.01 -15.63
C SER A 67 1.99 -10.68 -14.39
N ILE A 68 1.13 -9.65 -14.49
CA ILE A 68 0.12 -9.38 -13.45
C ILE A 68 -0.93 -10.48 -13.52
N VAL A 69 -1.03 -11.28 -12.46
CA VAL A 69 -1.96 -12.41 -12.36
C VAL A 69 -3.20 -12.09 -11.55
N GLN A 70 -3.16 -11.03 -10.73
CA GLN A 70 -4.32 -10.58 -9.97
C GLN A 70 -4.22 -9.10 -9.61
N LEU A 71 -5.38 -8.45 -9.51
CA LEU A 71 -5.54 -7.06 -9.10
C LEU A 71 -6.62 -6.97 -8.03
N LEU A 72 -6.27 -6.45 -6.86
CA LEU A 72 -7.19 -6.28 -5.73
C LEU A 72 -7.52 -4.80 -5.54
N GLU A 73 -8.80 -4.50 -5.29
CA GLU A 73 -9.27 -3.15 -4.97
C GLU A 73 -8.92 -2.82 -3.52
N GLY A 74 -7.79 -2.16 -3.30
CA GLY A 74 -7.31 -1.79 -1.97
C GLY A 74 -8.08 -0.61 -1.39
N ASP A 75 -7.42 0.54 -1.30
CA ASP A 75 -7.97 1.73 -0.68
C ASP A 75 -8.73 2.59 -1.70
N VAL A 76 -9.96 2.94 -1.35
CA VAL A 76 -10.87 3.71 -2.23
C VAL A 76 -10.37 5.14 -2.40
N THR A 77 -9.67 5.69 -1.39
CA THR A 77 -9.04 7.02 -1.52
C THR A 77 -7.77 7.03 -2.38
N GLY A 78 -7.37 5.87 -2.92
CA GLY A 78 -6.47 5.77 -4.07
C GLY A 78 -5.02 5.45 -3.75
N VAL A 79 -4.63 5.18 -2.51
CA VAL A 79 -3.21 4.93 -2.18
C VAL A 79 -3.11 3.79 -1.20
N VAL A 80 -2.41 2.71 -1.60
CA VAL A 80 -2.02 1.61 -0.70
C VAL A 80 -0.52 1.69 -0.48
N ASN A 81 -0.05 1.73 0.77
CA ASN A 81 1.37 1.96 1.09
C ASN A 81 2.04 0.75 1.72
N CYS A 82 1.33 0.05 2.59
CA CYS A 82 1.86 -1.07 3.35
C CYS A 82 1.13 -2.34 2.97
N LEU A 83 1.88 -3.43 2.91
CA LEU A 83 1.34 -4.76 2.76
C LEU A 83 2.23 -5.74 3.51
N GLU A 84 1.62 -6.68 4.22
CA GLU A 84 2.33 -7.69 5.00
C GLU A 84 1.65 -9.05 4.81
N PRO A 85 2.30 -10.00 4.11
CA PRO A 85 1.85 -11.38 4.02
C PRO A 85 1.94 -12.06 5.39
N HIS A 86 0.97 -12.91 5.71
CA HIS A 86 1.07 -13.77 6.87
C HIS A 86 2.16 -14.84 6.65
N PRO A 87 3.04 -15.13 7.62
CA PRO A 87 4.20 -16.00 7.44
C PRO A 87 3.88 -17.46 7.10
N TYR A 88 2.67 -17.94 7.43
CA TYR A 88 2.29 -19.36 7.31
C TYR A 88 0.98 -19.63 6.57
N HIS A 89 0.18 -18.60 6.33
CA HIS A 89 -1.18 -18.73 5.81
C HIS A 89 -1.32 -17.77 4.64
N PRO A 90 -2.20 -18.06 3.66
CA PRO A 90 -2.36 -17.23 2.48
C PRO A 90 -3.21 -15.99 2.81
N PHE A 91 -2.84 -15.26 3.85
CA PHE A 91 -3.46 -14.00 4.21
C PHE A 91 -2.50 -12.87 3.86
N LEU A 92 -3.08 -11.75 3.45
CA LEU A 92 -2.34 -10.52 3.20
C LEU A 92 -3.06 -9.40 3.96
N ALA A 93 -2.33 -8.66 4.78
CA ALA A 93 -2.83 -7.42 5.35
C ALA A 93 -2.35 -6.25 4.49
N THR A 94 -3.22 -5.28 4.21
CA THR A 94 -2.86 -4.07 3.47
C THR A 94 -3.42 -2.84 4.14
N SER A 95 -2.68 -1.73 4.07
CA SER A 95 -3.15 -0.44 4.54
C SER A 95 -2.60 0.69 3.69
N GLY A 96 -3.32 1.80 3.65
CA GLY A 96 -2.95 2.94 2.86
C GLY A 96 -3.35 4.26 3.50
N LEU A 97 -4.16 5.02 2.79
CA LEU A 97 -4.66 6.32 3.23
C LEU A 97 -6.07 6.25 3.84
N ASP A 98 -6.76 5.12 3.73
CA ASP A 98 -8.05 4.91 4.39
C ASP A 98 -7.88 4.73 5.91
N HIS A 99 -9.00 4.61 6.63
CA HIS A 99 -9.01 4.49 8.10
C HIS A 99 -9.07 3.04 8.59
N ASP A 100 -8.92 2.09 7.69
CA ASP A 100 -9.02 0.66 7.94
C ASP A 100 -7.77 -0.08 7.46
N VAL A 101 -7.64 -1.32 7.95
CA VAL A 101 -6.71 -2.31 7.43
C VAL A 101 -7.55 -3.39 6.76
N LYS A 102 -7.16 -3.77 5.55
CA LYS A 102 -7.86 -4.79 4.77
C LYS A 102 -7.11 -6.12 4.88
N ILE A 103 -7.86 -7.19 5.15
CA ILE A 103 -7.34 -8.56 5.20
C ILE A 103 -7.87 -9.33 4.00
N TRP A 104 -6.95 -9.89 3.22
CA TRP A 104 -7.25 -10.64 2.00
C TRP A 104 -7.12 -12.13 2.22
N THR A 105 -8.07 -12.90 1.69
CA THR A 105 -8.07 -14.36 1.71
C THR A 105 -8.37 -14.91 0.31
N PRO A 106 -7.78 -16.05 -0.10
CA PRO A 106 -7.95 -16.63 -1.43
C PRO A 106 -9.26 -17.42 -1.52
N THR A 107 -10.38 -16.75 -1.23
CA THR A 107 -11.72 -17.37 -1.13
C THR A 107 -12.62 -17.00 -2.30
N SER A 108 -12.19 -16.11 -3.19
CA SER A 108 -12.97 -15.72 -4.36
C SER A 108 -13.08 -16.89 -5.35
N ASN A 109 -14.30 -17.15 -5.81
CA ASN A 109 -14.58 -18.08 -6.89
C ASN A 109 -14.75 -17.38 -8.24
N GLU A 110 -14.67 -16.04 -8.25
CA GLU A 110 -14.78 -15.26 -9.49
C GLU A 110 -13.48 -15.35 -10.27
N PRO A 111 -13.55 -15.51 -11.61
CA PRO A 111 -12.36 -15.49 -12.44
C PRO A 111 -11.70 -14.11 -12.38
N VAL A 112 -10.38 -14.09 -12.59
CA VAL A 112 -9.63 -12.84 -12.71
C VAL A 112 -10.14 -12.06 -13.92
N ASP A 113 -10.47 -10.78 -13.70
CA ASP A 113 -10.88 -9.85 -14.75
C ASP A 113 -9.65 -9.22 -15.41
N PHE A 114 -9.16 -9.87 -16.47
CA PHE A 114 -7.98 -9.40 -17.21
C PHE A 114 -8.23 -8.10 -17.99
N ASP A 115 -9.46 -7.85 -18.44
CA ASP A 115 -9.81 -6.60 -19.14
C ASP A 115 -9.69 -5.41 -18.18
N LYS A 116 -10.12 -5.60 -16.93
CA LYS A 116 -9.92 -4.61 -15.87
C LYS A 116 -8.44 -4.39 -15.58
N ILE A 117 -7.63 -5.45 -15.46
CA ILE A 117 -6.18 -5.34 -15.25
C ILE A 117 -5.56 -4.49 -16.36
N GLU A 118 -5.85 -4.81 -17.62
CA GLU A 118 -5.33 -4.08 -18.77
C GLU A 118 -5.75 -2.60 -18.72
N SER A 119 -7.02 -2.32 -18.44
CA SER A 119 -7.53 -0.95 -18.35
C SER A 119 -6.82 -0.11 -17.28
N VAL A 120 -6.55 -0.69 -16.11
CA VAL A 120 -5.87 -0.02 -14.99
C VAL A 120 -4.40 0.20 -15.32
N VAL A 121 -3.72 -0.78 -15.91
CA VAL A 121 -2.31 -0.65 -16.32
C VAL A 121 -2.15 0.43 -17.39
N LEU A 122 -3.03 0.46 -18.40
CA LEU A 122 -3.02 1.49 -19.43
C LEU A 122 -3.28 2.90 -18.86
N ALA A 123 -4.21 3.02 -17.90
CA ALA A 123 -4.45 4.28 -17.21
C ALA A 123 -3.22 4.74 -16.41
N ASN A 124 -2.58 3.82 -15.68
CA ASN A 124 -1.38 4.09 -14.91
C ASN A 124 -0.22 4.53 -15.80
N ASP A 125 0.02 3.83 -16.91
CA ASP A 125 1.08 4.17 -17.86
C ASP A 125 0.85 5.55 -18.49
N ARG A 126 -0.39 5.88 -18.84
CA ARG A 126 -0.75 7.22 -19.37
C ARG A 126 -0.46 8.32 -18.34
N GLU A 127 -0.89 8.14 -17.10
CA GLU A 127 -0.68 9.12 -16.04
C GLU A 127 0.81 9.30 -15.69
N ARG A 128 1.57 8.20 -15.62
CA ARG A 128 3.04 8.22 -15.44
C ARG A 128 3.71 9.03 -16.56
N ASP A 129 3.29 8.81 -17.79
CA ASP A 129 3.78 9.53 -18.97
C ASP A 129 3.43 11.02 -18.94
N GLU A 130 2.24 11.37 -18.49
CA GLU A 130 1.82 12.75 -18.31
C GLU A 130 2.63 13.45 -17.22
N GLU A 131 2.85 12.81 -16.07
CA GLU A 131 3.68 13.32 -14.97
C GLU A 131 5.12 13.58 -15.41
N ARG A 132 5.73 12.65 -16.14
CA ARG A 132 7.09 12.81 -16.69
C ARG A 132 7.24 13.96 -17.68
N ARG A 133 6.15 14.39 -18.33
CA ARG A 133 6.13 15.54 -19.25
C ARG A 133 5.92 16.87 -18.53
N ARG A 134 5.47 16.88 -17.26
CA ARG A 134 5.23 18.12 -16.53
C ARG A 134 6.56 18.79 -16.17
N PRO A 135 6.65 20.13 -16.23
CA PRO A 135 7.82 20.86 -15.74
C PRO A 135 8.00 20.64 -14.23
N ASP A 136 9.25 20.52 -13.76
CA ASP A 136 9.58 20.45 -12.34
C ASP A 136 9.14 21.74 -11.63
N TYR A 137 7.95 21.71 -11.02
CA TYR A 137 7.51 22.75 -10.11
C TYR A 137 7.86 22.36 -8.67
N PRO A 138 8.50 23.24 -7.89
CA PRO A 138 8.97 22.94 -6.52
C PRO A 138 7.86 22.59 -5.52
N LEU A 139 6.60 22.85 -5.88
CA LEU A 139 5.41 22.35 -5.18
C LEU A 139 4.51 21.69 -6.23
N ASN A 140 4.73 20.40 -6.49
CA ASN A 140 3.84 19.65 -7.39
C ASN A 140 2.41 19.64 -6.79
N GLY A 141 1.40 19.81 -7.65
CA GLY A 141 -0.02 19.82 -7.27
C GLY A 141 -0.44 18.55 -6.53
N ASP A 142 0.21 17.42 -6.82
CA ASP A 142 -0.02 16.16 -6.13
C ASP A 142 0.50 16.16 -4.69
N LEU A 143 1.67 16.75 -4.44
CA LEU A 143 2.18 16.97 -3.09
C LEU A 143 1.30 17.94 -2.32
N LEU A 144 0.83 19.01 -2.96
CA LEU A 144 -0.13 19.95 -2.37
C LEU A 144 -1.45 19.25 -2.02
N ARG A 145 -2.02 18.45 -2.93
CA ARG A 145 -3.23 17.66 -2.68
C ARG A 145 -3.02 16.69 -1.52
N PHE A 146 -1.88 16.01 -1.46
CA PHE A 146 -1.53 15.14 -0.34
C PHE A 146 -1.46 15.90 0.99
N MET A 147 -0.74 17.03 1.02
CA MET A 147 -0.64 17.87 2.22
C MET A 147 -2.01 18.40 2.64
N VAL A 148 -2.85 18.86 1.70
CA VAL A 148 -4.20 19.36 1.97
C VAL A 148 -5.08 18.24 2.51
N ASN A 149 -5.07 17.05 1.89
CA ASN A 149 -5.81 15.89 2.39
C ASN A 149 -5.32 15.48 3.78
N HIS A 150 -4.02 15.46 4.01
CA HIS A 150 -3.44 15.14 5.31
C HIS A 150 -3.85 16.16 6.39
N ILE A 151 -3.79 17.45 6.08
CA ILE A 151 -4.19 18.54 6.99
C ILE A 151 -5.70 18.50 7.26
N ALA A 152 -6.53 18.31 6.23
CA ALA A 152 -7.98 18.22 6.36
C ALA A 152 -8.37 17.04 7.26
N ARG A 153 -7.72 15.88 7.08
CA ARG A 153 -7.96 14.67 7.89
C ARG A 153 -7.50 14.82 9.34
N ARG A 154 -6.39 15.52 9.60
CA ARG A 154 -5.98 15.88 10.98
C ARG A 154 -6.98 16.80 11.67
N ARG A 155 -7.58 17.74 10.93
CA ARG A 155 -8.59 18.66 11.47
C ARG A 155 -9.88 17.91 11.84
N LEU A 156 -10.33 16.98 10.99
CA LEU A 156 -11.49 16.13 11.29
C LEU A 156 -11.29 15.32 12.59
N ARG A 157 -10.13 14.66 12.72
CA ARG A 157 -9.80 13.87 13.94
C ARG A 157 -9.81 14.71 15.20
N ARG A 158 -9.36 15.97 15.13
CA ARG A 158 -9.34 16.88 16.28
C ARG A 158 -10.76 17.28 16.68
N THR A 159 -11.65 17.52 15.72
CA THR A 159 -13.06 17.81 16.02
C THR A 159 -13.84 16.61 16.57
N GLU A 160 -13.46 15.38 16.21
CA GLU A 160 -14.05 14.16 16.79
C GLU A 160 -13.54 13.90 18.22
N SER A 161 -12.24 14.07 18.48
CA SER A 161 -11.69 13.95 19.85
C SER A 161 -12.25 15.01 20.80
N ASP A 162 -12.38 16.25 20.32
CA ASP A 162 -12.94 17.36 21.13
C ASP A 162 -14.45 17.16 21.41
N ALA A 163 -15.15 16.31 20.63
CA ALA A 163 -16.56 15.97 20.86
C ALA A 163 -16.74 14.79 21.83
N GLU A 164 -15.77 13.86 21.89
CA GLU A 164 -15.77 12.74 22.84
C GLU A 164 -15.27 13.15 24.24
N GLU A 165 -14.34 14.12 24.35
CA GLU A 165 -13.90 14.67 25.65
C GLU A 165 -14.97 15.52 26.36
N GLY A 166 -16.11 15.81 25.71
CA GLY A 166 -17.18 16.64 26.26
C GLY A 166 -18.26 15.89 27.07
N ILE A 167 -18.12 14.58 27.32
CA ILE A 167 -19.19 13.76 27.92
C ILE A 167 -18.89 13.22 29.34
N ASP A 168 -17.66 13.25 29.84
CA ASP A 168 -17.36 12.65 31.15
C ASP A 168 -17.01 13.69 32.24
N GLU A 169 -18.05 14.20 32.91
CA GLU A 169 -17.92 14.73 34.28
C GLU A 169 -18.86 13.98 35.26
N ASP A 170 -18.25 13.54 36.36
CA ASP A 170 -18.78 12.93 37.59
C ASP A 170 -18.91 11.40 37.68
N ASP A 171 -17.84 10.73 38.18
CA ASP A 171 -17.88 10.24 39.57
C ASP A 171 -16.47 9.95 40.12
N SER A 172 -16.29 10.19 41.42
CA SER A 172 -15.00 10.26 42.10
C SER A 172 -14.67 9.04 42.99
N SER A 173 -13.40 8.63 42.91
CA SER A 173 -12.58 7.95 43.93
C SER A 173 -12.79 6.47 44.26
N SER A 174 -11.77 5.64 44.01
CA SER A 174 -10.92 5.02 45.05
C SER A 174 -9.84 4.11 44.43
N GLU A 175 -8.67 4.11 45.07
CA GLU A 175 -7.43 3.40 44.70
C GLU A 175 -7.57 1.88 44.90
N GLU A 176 -7.04 1.06 43.98
CA GLU A 176 -6.25 -0.13 44.36
C GLU A 176 -5.48 -0.76 43.19
N ASN A 177 -4.32 -1.33 43.54
CA ASN A 177 -3.34 -2.01 42.71
C ASN A 177 -3.89 -3.10 41.78
N GLY A 178 -3.38 -3.11 40.55
CA GLY A 178 -3.46 -4.26 39.65
C GLY A 178 -2.53 -4.06 38.45
N GLU A 179 -1.67 -5.03 38.18
CA GLU A 179 -0.70 -5.06 37.07
C GLU A 179 -1.34 -4.63 35.73
N ARG A 180 -1.00 -3.42 35.26
CA ARG A 180 -1.49 -2.92 33.98
C ARG A 180 -0.61 -3.46 32.86
N VAL A 181 -1.01 -4.59 32.30
CA VAL A 181 -0.48 -5.09 31.02
C VAL A 181 -0.87 -4.07 29.94
N GLN A 182 0.13 -3.34 29.45
CA GLN A 182 -0.06 -2.30 28.44
C GLN A 182 -0.08 -2.97 27.05
N CYS A 183 -1.26 -3.12 26.47
CA CYS A 183 -1.43 -3.57 25.09
C CYS A 183 -1.21 -2.39 24.13
N TYR A 184 -0.21 -2.51 23.26
CA TYR A 184 0.01 -1.62 22.10
C TYR A 184 -0.85 -2.08 20.91
N PRO A 185 -1.20 -1.17 19.98
CA PRO A 185 -2.48 -1.21 19.27
C PRO A 185 -2.65 -2.38 18.28
N SER A 186 -3.86 -2.95 18.42
CA SER A 186 -4.62 -3.97 17.68
C SER A 186 -3.90 -4.89 16.70
#